data_AF-A0A432S611-F1
#
_entry.id   AF-A0A432S611-F1
#
_cell.length_a   1.000
_cell.length_b   1.000
_cell.length_c   1.000
_cell.angle_alpha   90.00
_cell.angle_beta   90.00
_cell.angle_gamma   90.00
#
_symmetry.space_group_name_H-M   'P 1'
#
loop_
_entity.id
_entity.type
_entity.pdbx_description
1 polymer ?
#
loop_
_entity_poly.entity_id
_entity_poly.type
_entity_poly.pdbx_seq_one_letter_code
_entity_poly.pdbx_strand_id
1 'polypeptide(L)' 'MVKVILVDIEGTISPISFVKEVMFPYSKEKLENFLKENFNRPEIKSIISEIEKLEGKKLEL' A
#
# COMPACT_ATOMS: atom_id res chain seq x y z
N MET A 1 -17.49 20.98 27.24
CA MET A 1 -16.55 21.41 26.19
C MET A 1 -15.90 20.16 25.60
N VAL A 2 -15.98 19.96 24.28
CA VAL A 2 -15.32 18.82 23.61
C VAL A 2 -13.81 19.08 23.57
N LYS A 3 -13.00 18.09 23.95
CA LYS A 3 -11.52 18.23 24.03
C LYS A 3 -10.81 17.71 22.77
N VAL A 4 -11.40 16.74 22.08
CA VAL A 4 -10.82 16.08 20.90
C VAL A 4 -11.95 15.67 19.96
N ILE A 5 -11.67 15.74 18.66
CA ILE A 5 -12.49 15.11 17.62
C ILE A 5 -11.63 14.01 17.00
N LEU A 6 -12.13 12.78 17.07
CA LEU A 6 -11.56 11.63 16.37
C LEU A 6 -12.41 11.38 15.13
N VAL A 7 -11.76 11.29 13.98
CA VAL A 7 -12.42 11.08 12.69
C VAL A 7 -11.82 9.85 12.01
N ASP A 8 -12.72 9.03 11.49
CA ASP A 8 -12.39 7.95 10.56
C ASP A 8 -12.17 8.53 9.15
N ILE A 9 -11.58 7.74 8.25
CA ILE A 9 -11.23 8.16 6.89
C ILE A 9 -12.33 7.76 5.90
N GLU A 10 -12.48 6.47 5.67
CA GLU A 10 -13.25 5.89 4.58
C GLU A 10 -14.74 5.88 4.92
N GLY A 11 -15.54 6.60 4.15
CA GLY A 11 -16.97 6.79 4.42
C GLY A 11 -17.26 7.89 5.44
N THR A 12 -16.24 8.53 6.02
CA THR A 12 -16.40 9.64 6.98
C THR A 12 -15.90 10.96 6.40
N ILE A 13 -14.61 11.09 6.09
CA ILE A 13 -14.03 12.30 5.47
C ILE A 13 -13.68 12.12 3.99
N SER A 14 -13.69 10.88 3.50
CA SER A 14 -13.43 10.52 2.10
C SER A 14 -14.42 9.46 1.64
N PRO A 15 -14.88 9.46 0.37
CA PRO A 15 -15.72 8.39 -0.15
C PRO A 15 -15.02 7.03 -0.05
N ILE A 16 -15.75 5.99 0.38
CA ILE A 16 -15.25 4.61 0.35
C ILE A 16 -14.83 4.23 -1.09
N SER A 17 -15.56 4.72 -2.10
CA SER A 17 -15.23 4.51 -3.51
C SER A 17 -13.88 5.07 -3.90
N PHE A 18 -13.38 6.14 -3.25
CA PHE A 18 -12.07 6.68 -3.60
C PHE A 18 -10.95 5.67 -3.31
N VAL A 19 -11.00 5.00 -2.17
CA VAL A 19 -9.99 3.96 -1.85
C VAL A 19 -10.13 2.77 -2.79
N LYS A 20 -11.37 2.28 -2.97
CA LYS A 20 -11.64 1.06 -3.74
C LYS A 20 -11.45 1.23 -5.25
N GLU A 21 -11.90 2.34 -5.81
CA GLU A 21 -11.99 2.56 -7.26
C GLU A 21 -10.88 3.46 -7.79
N VAL A 22 -10.11 4.13 -6.91
CA VAL A 22 -8.97 4.98 -7.33
C VAL A 22 -7.66 4.49 -6.73
N MET A 23 -7.53 4.43 -5.40
CA MET A 23 -6.23 4.12 -4.77
C MET A 23 -5.74 2.71 -5.08
N PHE A 24 -6.57 1.68 -4.88
CA PHE A 24 -6.15 0.31 -5.19
C PHE A 24 -5.84 0.09 -6.68
N PRO A 25 -6.68 0.55 -7.63
CA PRO A 25 -6.36 0.44 -9.06
C PRO A 25 -5.06 1.16 -9.43
N TYR A 26 -4.85 2.38 -8.92
CA TYR A 26 -3.61 3.13 -9.17
C TYR A 26 -2.37 2.37 -8.67
N SER A 27 -2.40 1.90 -7.41
CA SER A 27 -1.28 1.14 -6.85
C SER A 27 -1.01 -0.11 -7.67
N LYS A 28 -2.04 -0.87 -8.05
CA LYS A 28 -1.89 -2.08 -8.85
C LYS A 28 -1.28 -1.79 -10.23
N GLU A 29 -1.73 -0.74 -10.91
CA GLU A 29 -1.23 -0.35 -12.23
C GLU A 29 0.25 0.08 -12.18
N LYS A 30 0.65 0.80 -11.12
CA LYS A 30 2.01 1.35 -11.01
C LYS A 30 3.02 0.40 -10.35
N LEU A 31 2.56 -0.62 -9.63
CA LEU A 31 3.40 -1.45 -8.77
C LEU A 31 4.58 -2.07 -9.51
N GLU A 32 4.35 -2.67 -10.68
CA GLU A 32 5.39 -3.36 -11.44
C GLU A 32 6.54 -2.43 -11.83
N ASN A 33 6.22 -1.29 -12.46
CA ASN A 33 7.22 -0.30 -12.86
C ASN A 33 7.93 0.30 -11.65
N PHE A 34 7.19 0.61 -10.59
CA PHE A 34 7.76 1.11 -9.35
C PHE A 34 8.79 0.11 -8.78
N LEU A 35 8.46 -1.19 -8.74
CA LEU A 35 9.39 -2.20 -8.24
C LEU A 35 10.61 -2.32 -9.14
N LYS A 36 10.47 -2.37 -10.47
CA LYS A 36 11.63 -2.41 -11.40
C LYS A 36 12.61 -1.25 -11.18
N GLU A 37 12.09 -0.04 -10.97
CA GLU A 37 12.91 1.16 -10.76
C GLU A 37 13.52 1.25 -9.36
N ASN A 38 12.83 0.69 -8.35
CA ASN A 38 13.17 0.92 -6.94
C ASN A 38 13.60 -0.34 -6.19
N PHE A 39 13.69 -1.51 -6.85
CA PHE A 39 13.98 -2.79 -6.23
C PHE A 39 15.28 -2.80 -5.41
N ASN A 40 16.27 -2.01 -5.83
CA ASN A 40 17.55 -1.97 -5.14
C ASN A 40 17.57 -1.12 -3.87
N ARG A 41 16.50 -0.38 -3.58
CA ARG A 41 16.40 0.41 -2.34
C ARG A 41 16.33 -0.50 -1.12
N PRO A 42 17.09 -0.23 -0.05
CA PRO A 42 17.10 -1.07 1.15
C PRO A 42 15.71 -1.27 1.76
N GLU A 43 14.89 -0.22 1.81
CA GLU A 43 13.54 -0.28 2.35
C GLU A 43 12.63 -1.21 1.56
N ILE A 44 12.72 -1.21 0.22
CA ILE A 44 11.93 -2.07 -0.66
C ILE A 44 12.38 -3.53 -0.51
N LYS A 45 13.69 -3.79 -0.43
CA LYS A 45 14.21 -5.13 -0.17
C LYS A 45 13.74 -5.70 1.17
N SER A 46 13.68 -4.87 2.22
CA SER A 46 13.15 -5.31 3.53
C SER A 46 11.69 -5.74 3.43
N ILE A 47 10.85 -4.92 2.79
CA ILE A 47 9.43 -5.20 2.60
C ILE A 47 9.24 -6.50 1.82
N ILE A 48 9.97 -6.68 0.71
CA ILE A 48 9.89 -7.90 -0.10
C ILE A 48 10.31 -9.13 0.71
N SER A 49 11.40 -9.03 1.49
CA SER A 49 11.85 -10.14 2.34
C SER A 49 10.81 -10.51 3.41
N GLU A 50 10.11 -9.53 3.97
CA GLU A 50 9.02 -9.78 4.92
C GLU A 50 7.84 -10.48 4.25
N ILE A 51 7.46 -10.06 3.03
CA ILE A 51 6.38 -10.72 2.28
C ILE A 51 6.78 -12.16 1.92
N GLU A 52 8.02 -12.40 1.46
CA GLU A 52 8.51 -13.75 1.14
C GLU A 52 8.46 -14.69 2.36
N LYS A 53 8.76 -14.18 3.56
CA LYS A 53 8.64 -14.93 4.82
C LYS A 53 7.20 -15.27 5.14
N LEU A 54 6.27 -14.32 4.94
CA LEU A 54 4.84 -14.52 5.20
C LEU A 54 4.23 -15.52 4.21
N GLU A 55 4.60 -15.44 2.94
CA GLU A 55 4.11 -16.29 1.87
C GLU A 55 4.82 -17.66 1.80
N GLY A 56 5.96 -17.80 2.47
CA GLY A 56 6.77 -19.02 2.47
C GLY A 56 7.40 -19.36 1.11
N LYS A 57 7.51 -18.38 0.21
CA LYS A 57 8.06 -18.53 -1.14
C LYS A 57 8.78 -17.26 -1.57
N LYS A 58 9.72 -17.39 -2.50
CA LYS A 58 10.32 -16.24 -3.16
C LYS A 58 9.32 -15.57 -4.09
N LEU A 59 9.39 -14.25 -4.16
CA LEU A 59 8.62 -13.48 -5.12
C LEU A 59 9.42 -13.35 -6.42
N GLU A 60 8.76 -13.65 -7.53
CA GLU A 60 9.28 -13.36 -8.86
C GLU A 60 8.81 -11.96 -9.26
N LEU A 61 9.75 -11.12 -9.66
CA LEU A 61 9.52 -9.76 -10.17
C LEU A 61 9.77 -9.71 -11.68
#